data_AF-A0AAU9PV50-F1
#
_entry.id   AF-A0AAU9PV50-F1
#
_cell.length_a   1.000
_cell.length_b   1.000
_cell.length_c   1.000
_cell.angle_alpha   90.00
_cell.angle_beta   90.00
_cell.angle_gamma   90.00
#
_symmetry.space_group_name_H-M   'P 1'
#
loop_
_entity.id
_entity.type
_entity.pdbx_description
1 polymer ?
#
loop_
_entity_poly.entity_id
_entity_poly.type
_entity_poly.pdbx_seq_one_letter_code
_entity_poly.pdbx_strand_id
1 'polypeptide(L)'
;MEEEKISCFPLYKASMAGDWENAKDILEKRKEMVRFSINRNNETALHVAVYRGNTFFVENLVRLMENEDLELRNSSSNTALCLAAVAGHVKVAEILVNKHKALLDIVR
;
A
#
# COMPACT_ATOMS: atom_id res chain seq x y z
N MET A 1 11.42 -5.49 21.30
CA MET A 1 11.16 -4.26 20.50
C MET A 1 12.00 -4.18 19.21
N GLU A 2 13.08 -4.95 19.06
CA GLU A 2 13.86 -5.03 17.79
C GLU A 2 13.23 -5.98 16.74
N GLU A 3 12.49 -7.00 17.17
CA GLU A 3 11.97 -8.06 16.29
C GLU A 3 10.88 -7.58 15.31
N GLU A 4 10.06 -6.59 15.69
CA GLU A 4 9.06 -5.99 14.79
C GLU A 4 9.71 -5.14 13.69
N LYS A 5 10.89 -4.54 13.95
CA LYS A 5 11.63 -3.71 13.00
C LYS A 5 12.21 -4.51 11.84
N ILE A 6 12.58 -5.77 12.09
CA ILE A 6 13.10 -6.70 11.07
C ILE A 6 11.94 -7.31 10.26
N SER A 7 10.78 -7.53 10.91
CA SER A 7 9.63 -8.22 10.33
C SER A 7 9.07 -7.57 9.05
N CYS A 8 9.08 -6.23 8.97
CA CYS A 8 8.51 -5.51 7.83
C CYS A 8 9.53 -5.10 6.75
N PHE A 9 10.83 -5.21 7.02
CA PHE A 9 11.88 -4.83 6.07
C PHE A 9 11.80 -5.59 4.73
N PRO A 10 11.51 -6.91 4.69
CA PRO A 10 11.35 -7.63 3.43
C PRO A 10 10.15 -7.13 2.60
N LEU A 11 9.00 -6.88 3.24
CA LEU A 11 7.81 -6.38 2.55
C LEU A 11 8.01 -4.95 2.03
N TYR A 12 8.72 -4.11 2.80
CA TYR A 12 9.14 -2.79 2.34
C TYR A 12 10.03 -2.86 1.11
N LYS A 13 11.07 -3.70 1.13
CA LYS A 13 11.96 -3.89 -0.02
C LYS A 13 11.21 -4.38 -1.25
N ALA A 14 10.32 -5.37 -1.09
CA ALA A 14 9.51 -5.90 -2.18
C ALA A 14 8.57 -4.83 -2.76
N SER A 15 7.87 -4.07 -1.90
CA SER A 15 6.98 -2.97 -2.31
C SER A 15 7.73 -1.86 -3.04
N MET A 16 8.94 -1.52 -2.57
CA MET A 16 9.83 -0.55 -3.22
C MET A 16 10.33 -1.05 -4.57
N ALA A 17 10.70 -2.32 -4.69
CA ALA A 17 11.19 -2.89 -5.93
C ALA A 17 10.07 -3.18 -6.94
N GLY A 18 8.81 -3.26 -6.48
CA GLY A 18 7.71 -3.73 -7.30
C GLY A 18 7.68 -5.25 -7.48
N ASP A 19 8.33 -5.97 -6.56
CA ASP A 19 8.52 -7.42 -6.59
C ASP A 19 7.30 -8.12 -5.96
N TRP A 20 6.29 -8.36 -6.78
CA TRP A 20 5.02 -8.92 -6.33
C TRP A 20 5.19 -10.35 -5.83
N GLU A 21 5.97 -11.20 -6.49
CA GLU A 21 6.20 -12.58 -6.09
C GLU A 21 6.72 -12.67 -4.65
N ASN A 22 7.76 -11.91 -4.29
CA ASN A 22 8.25 -11.90 -2.92
C ASN A 22 7.25 -11.29 -1.93
N ALA A 23 6.53 -10.24 -2.32
CA ALA A 23 5.48 -9.67 -1.47
C ALA A 23 4.34 -10.68 -1.24
N LYS A 24 3.92 -11.41 -2.28
CA LYS A 24 2.88 -12.42 -2.23
C LYS A 24 3.24 -13.53 -1.25
N ASP A 25 4.46 -14.08 -1.33
CA ASP A 25 4.92 -15.12 -0.41
C ASP A 25 4.89 -14.67 1.07
N ILE A 26 5.15 -13.39 1.33
CA ILE A 26 5.07 -12.80 2.67
C ILE A 26 3.60 -12.67 3.11
N LEU A 27 2.76 -12.12 2.24
CA LEU A 27 1.34 -11.85 2.52
C LEU A 27 0.51 -13.13 2.62
N GLU A 28 0.87 -14.20 1.91
CA GLU A 28 0.22 -15.51 2.06
C GLU A 28 0.47 -16.12 3.44
N LYS A 29 1.66 -15.90 4.01
CA LYS A 29 2.01 -16.36 5.36
C LYS A 29 1.39 -15.49 6.45
N ARG A 30 1.25 -14.18 6.20
CA ARG A 30 0.74 -13.19 7.15
C ARG A 30 -0.13 -12.15 6.44
N LYS A 31 -1.41 -12.49 6.27
CA LYS A 31 -2.39 -11.67 5.52
C LYS A 31 -2.64 -10.32 6.18
N GLU A 32 -2.54 -10.25 7.51
CA GLU A 32 -2.70 -9.03 8.29
C GLU A 32 -1.65 -7.95 7.97
N MET A 33 -0.53 -8.31 7.32
CA MET A 33 0.50 -7.35 6.95
C MET A 33 0.03 -6.33 5.90
N VAL A 34 -1.07 -6.57 5.18
CA VAL A 34 -1.61 -5.61 4.21
C VAL A 34 -1.94 -4.24 4.85
N ARG A 35 -2.32 -4.24 6.13
CA ARG A 35 -2.70 -3.03 6.89
C ARG A 35 -1.62 -2.50 7.83
N PHE A 36 -0.50 -3.20 7.96
CA PHE A 36 0.57 -2.77 8.87
C PHE A 36 1.49 -1.75 8.23
N SER A 37 1.98 -0.83 9.06
CA SER A 37 3.11 0.02 8.70
C SER A 37 4.35 -0.84 8.47
N ILE A 38 5.07 -0.55 7.39
CA ILE A 38 6.29 -1.25 7.00
C ILE A 38 7.54 -0.36 7.04
N ASN A 39 7.39 0.91 7.41
CA ASN A 39 8.50 1.84 7.55
C ASN A 39 8.25 2.94 8.61
N ARG A 40 9.19 3.88 8.76
CA ARG A 40 9.13 4.95 9.76
C ARG A 40 8.11 6.06 9.45
N ASN A 41 7.60 6.10 8.21
CA ASN A 41 6.61 7.07 7.77
C ASN A 41 5.17 6.57 8.00
N ASN A 42 4.98 5.48 8.76
CA ASN A 42 3.69 4.81 8.89
C ASN A 42 3.07 4.40 7.55
N GLU A 43 3.90 4.15 6.54
CA GLU A 43 3.42 3.71 5.24
C GLU A 43 3.17 2.21 5.25
N THR A 44 2.04 1.81 4.68
CA THR A 44 1.74 0.41 4.34
C THR A 44 2.40 0.02 3.02
N ALA A 45 2.34 -1.26 2.65
CA ALA A 45 2.79 -1.74 1.34
C ALA A 45 2.11 -1.01 0.18
N LEU A 46 0.83 -0.64 0.36
CA LEU A 46 0.06 0.08 -0.65
C LEU A 46 0.60 1.50 -0.87
N HIS A 47 0.87 2.26 0.19
CA HIS A 47 1.46 3.60 0.07
C HIS A 47 2.75 3.59 -0.76
N VAL A 48 3.64 2.66 -0.42
CA VAL A 48 4.92 2.50 -1.11
C VAL A 48 4.74 2.11 -2.57
N ALA A 49 3.95 1.06 -2.86
CA ALA A 49 3.74 0.58 -4.22
C ALA A 49 3.04 1.62 -5.12
N VAL A 50 2.09 2.37 -4.55
CA VAL A 50 1.36 3.44 -5.23
C VAL A 50 2.28 4.60 -5.57
N TYR A 51 3.10 5.08 -4.63
CA TYR A 51 4.07 6.14 -4.90
C TYR A 51 5.05 5.75 -6.02
N ARG A 52 5.44 4.47 -6.07
CA ARG A 52 6.30 3.91 -7.12
C ARG A 52 5.60 3.70 -8.46
N GLY A 53 4.28 3.86 -8.54
CA GLY A 53 3.50 3.69 -9.76
C GLY A 53 3.44 2.25 -10.28
N ASN A 54 3.77 1.25 -9.45
CA ASN A 54 3.77 -0.14 -9.89
C ASN A 54 2.33 -0.67 -9.96
N THR A 55 1.73 -0.52 -11.14
CA THR A 55 0.33 -0.86 -11.39
C THR A 55 0.04 -2.34 -11.12
N PHE A 56 0.89 -3.25 -11.58
CA PHE A 56 0.72 -4.69 -11.37
C PHE A 56 0.74 -5.08 -9.89
N PHE A 57 1.68 -4.54 -9.12
CA PHE A 57 1.77 -4.77 -7.69
C PHE A 57 0.52 -4.22 -6.97
N VAL A 58 0.09 -3.01 -7.32
CA VAL A 58 -1.09 -2.38 -6.71
C VAL A 58 -2.35 -3.17 -7.02
N GLU A 59 -2.58 -3.58 -8.26
CA GLU A 59 -3.75 -4.38 -8.64
C GLU A 59 -3.86 -5.66 -7.84
N ASN A 60 -2.75 -6.37 -7.65
CA ASN A 60 -2.74 -7.61 -6.89
C ASN A 60 -2.90 -7.35 -5.38
N LEU A 61 -2.23 -6.35 -4.82
CA LEU A 61 -2.33 -6.03 -3.40
C LEU A 61 -3.76 -5.63 -3.01
N VAL A 62 -4.42 -4.79 -3.82
CA VAL A 62 -5.78 -4.29 -3.57
C VAL A 62 -6.83 -5.41 -3.61
N ARG A 63 -6.56 -6.52 -4.32
CA ARG A 63 -7.44 -7.71 -4.30
C ARG A 63 -7.42 -8.42 -2.95
N LEU A 64 -6.37 -8.24 -2.15
CA LEU A 64 -6.23 -8.84 -0.82
C LEU A 64 -6.77 -7.95 0.31
N MET A 65 -7.18 -6.72 0.00
CA MET A 65 -7.56 -5.70 0.97
C MET A 65 -9.08 -5.52 1.10
N GLU A 66 -9.51 -5.13 2.29
CA GLU A 66 -10.84 -4.56 2.56
C GLU A 66 -10.86 -3.06 2.21
N ASN A 67 -12.03 -2.43 2.21
CA ASN A 67 -12.14 -1.02 1.83
C ASN A 67 -11.43 -0.12 2.85
N GLU A 68 -11.57 -0.45 4.13
CA GLU A 68 -11.02 0.25 5.28
C GLU A 68 -9.48 0.24 5.27
N ASP A 69 -8.86 -0.79 4.68
CA ASP A 69 -7.41 -0.86 4.51
C ASP A 69 -6.89 0.22 3.52
N LEU A 70 -7.71 0.66 2.55
CA LEU A 70 -7.36 1.71 1.59
C LEU A 70 -7.45 3.13 2.20
N GLU A 71 -8.15 3.27 3.32
CA GLU A 71 -8.35 4.55 4.03
C GLU A 71 -7.19 4.90 4.96
N LEU A 72 -6.30 3.93 5.21
CA LEU A 72 -5.15 4.11 6.09
C LEU A 72 -4.28 5.29 5.64
N ARG A 73 -3.83 6.07 6.63
CA ARG A 73 -3.03 7.27 6.43
C ARG A 73 -1.62 7.08 6.94
N ASN A 74 -0.65 7.56 6.16
CA ASN A 74 0.74 7.63 6.61
C ASN A 74 0.97 8.79 7.60
N SER A 75 2.20 8.98 8.08
CA SER A 75 2.55 10.04 9.05
C SER A 75 2.29 11.46 8.56
N SER A 76 2.15 11.66 7.24
CA SER A 76 1.77 12.94 6.63
C SER A 76 0.26 13.07 6.42
N SER A 77 -0.54 12.20 7.05
CA SER A 77 -2.00 12.12 6.86
C SER A 77 -2.46 11.81 5.43
N ASN A 78 -1.57 11.33 4.57
CA ASN A 78 -1.89 10.98 3.19
C ASN A 78 -2.39 9.54 3.12
N THR A 79 -3.48 9.32 2.39
CA THR A 79 -3.87 7.97 1.93
C THR A 79 -3.03 7.58 0.71
N ALA A 80 -3.10 6.31 0.32
CA ALA A 80 -2.50 5.87 -0.93
C ALA A 80 -3.04 6.64 -2.16
N LEU A 81 -4.33 7.03 -2.16
CA LEU A 81 -4.91 7.83 -3.25
C LEU A 81 -4.29 9.25 -3.31
N CYS A 82 -4.02 9.89 -2.17
CA CYS A 82 -3.28 11.16 -2.14
C CYS A 82 -1.92 11.02 -2.82
N LEU A 83 -1.18 9.94 -2.53
CA LEU A 83 0.13 9.68 -3.13
C LEU A 83 0.04 9.42 -4.64
N ALA A 84 -0.99 8.71 -5.11
CA ALA A 84 -1.21 8.51 -6.55
C ALA A 84 -1.44 9.84 -7.27
N ALA A 85 -2.24 10.74 -6.67
CA ALA A 85 -2.53 12.05 -7.23
C ALA A 85 -1.28 12.94 -7.28
N VAL A 86 -0.51 13.00 -6.19
CA VAL A 86 0.76 13.76 -6.13
C VAL A 86 1.76 13.27 -7.16
N ALA A 87 1.86 11.94 -7.35
CA ALA A 87 2.80 11.34 -8.29
C ALA A 87 2.30 11.34 -9.76
N GLY A 88 1.03 11.70 -10.00
CA GLY A 88 0.44 11.70 -11.35
C GLY A 88 0.11 10.30 -11.90
N HIS A 89 0.03 9.28 -11.05
CA HIS A 89 -0.23 7.89 -11.46
C HIS A 89 -1.72 7.63 -11.68
N VAL A 90 -2.27 8.17 -12.76
CA VAL A 90 -3.71 8.11 -13.10
C VAL A 90 -4.24 6.68 -13.06
N LYS A 91 -3.53 5.72 -13.66
CA LYS A 91 -3.99 4.34 -13.72
C LYS A 91 -4.10 3.69 -12.34
N VAL A 92 -3.16 4.01 -11.45
CA VAL A 92 -3.15 3.55 -10.07
C VAL A 92 -4.31 4.17 -9.29
N ALA A 93 -4.56 5.47 -9.48
CA ALA A 93 -5.71 6.14 -8.87
C ALA A 93 -7.05 5.49 -9.29
N GLU A 94 -7.21 5.13 -10.57
CA GLU A 94 -8.39 4.41 -11.07
C GLU A 94 -8.60 3.07 -10.33
N ILE A 95 -7.53 2.30 -10.12
CA ILE A 95 -7.61 1.00 -9.42
C ILE A 95 -8.12 1.20 -7.99
N LEU A 96 -7.58 2.18 -7.27
CA LEU A 96 -7.97 2.48 -5.89
C LEU A 96 -9.44 2.91 -5.79
N VAL A 97 -9.87 3.84 -6.66
CA VAL A 97 -11.26 4.34 -6.68
C VAL A 97 -12.25 3.25 -7.12
N ASN A 98 -11.86 2.39 -8.06
CA ASN A 98 -12.71 1.29 -8.50
C ASN A 98 -12.92 0.25 -7.39
N LYS A 99 -11.91 0.01 -6.55
CA LYS A 99 -12.05 -0.83 -5.35
C LYS A 99 -12.96 -0.16 -4.32
N HIS A 100 -12.68 1.09 -3.98
CA HIS A 100 -13.37 1.82 -2.93
C HIS A 100 -13.73 3.24 -3.38
N LYS A 101 -14.96 3.41 -3.89
CA LYS A 101 -15.41 4.69 -4.47
C LYS A 101 -15.48 5.83 -3.46
N ALA A 102 -15.80 5.54 -2.20
CA ALA A 102 -15.89 6.54 -1.14
C ALA A 102 -14.51 7.07 -0.69
N LEU A 103 -13.41 6.50 -1.20
CA LEU A 103 -12.06 7.01 -0.96
C LEU A 103 -11.88 8.46 -1.43
N LEU A 104 -12.71 8.90 -2.40
CA LEU A 104 -12.75 10.29 -2.88
C LEU A 104 -13.26 11.29 -1.83
N ASP A 105 -14.05 10.84 -0.85
CA ASP A 105 -14.57 11.72 0.21
C ASP A 105 -13.57 11.87 1.37
N ILE A 106 -12.55 11.01 1.39
CA ILE A 106 -11.53 10.93 2.45
C ILE A 106 -10.29 11.76 2.10
N VAL A 107 -10.06 12.06 0.83
CA VAL A 107 -8.99 12.96 0.36
C VAL A 107 -9.36 14.42 0.68
N ARG A 108 -9.13 14.84 1.92
CA ARG A 108 -9.32 16.19 2.42
C ARG A 108 -8.03 16.73 3.03
#